data_AF-A0A2T6AQ36-F1
#
_entry.id   AF-A0A2T6AQ36-F1
#
_cell.length_a   1.000
_cell.length_b   1.000
_cell.length_c   1.000
_cell.angle_alpha   90.00
_cell.angle_beta   90.00
_cell.angle_gamma   90.00
#
_symmetry.space_group_name_H-M   'P 1'
#
loop_
_entity.id
_entity.type
_entity.pdbx_description
1 polymer ?
#
loop_
_entity_poly.entity_id
_entity_poly.type
_entity_poly.pdbx_seq_one_letter_code
_entity_poly.pdbx_strand_id
1 'polypeptide(L)'
;MAIFDIEKDDLLRLSDALLEELIARLAEAEIATHGHSPAGVSWSGSIKAPDEGIDIHVQVNTPELDTGFLSRPNTILQSKKDTMPKSAISKEMQKDGKLNAAISNQAKIGGSYIMVSLADDCSPPMKKDRLDAMRAAVANDPNKDQIHLDFFDRSKLAQWIRQHASVLLWVKGKLGQGYSGWQPYGA
;
A
#
# COMPACT_ATOMS: atom_id res chain seq x y z
N MET A 1 -15.10 -19.03 10.88
CA MET A 1 -14.67 -17.62 10.77
C MET A 1 -15.87 -16.82 10.32
N ALA A 2 -16.18 -15.71 10.99
CA ALA A 2 -17.38 -14.95 10.61
C ALA A 2 -17.22 -14.32 9.22
N ILE A 3 -18.35 -13.92 8.64
CA ILE A 3 -18.41 -13.37 7.29
C ILE A 3 -17.54 -12.10 7.12
N PHE A 4 -17.39 -11.29 8.18
CA PHE A 4 -16.61 -10.05 8.19
C PHE A 4 -15.24 -10.20 8.86
N ASP A 5 -14.81 -11.44 9.12
CA ASP A 5 -13.48 -11.70 9.65
C ASP A 5 -12.53 -12.11 8.54
N ILE A 6 -11.30 -11.63 8.61
CA ILE A 6 -10.15 -12.14 7.87
C ILE A 6 -8.93 -12.07 8.79
N GLU A 7 -8.25 -13.19 8.95
CA GLU A 7 -7.00 -13.23 9.70
C GLU A 7 -5.88 -12.68 8.82
N LYS A 8 -4.92 -11.98 9.44
CA LYS A 8 -3.80 -11.42 8.67
C LYS A 8 -3.05 -12.49 7.88
N ASP A 9 -2.89 -13.69 8.44
CA ASP A 9 -2.16 -14.79 7.82
C ASP A 9 -2.90 -15.44 6.65
N ASP A 10 -4.22 -15.24 6.53
CA ASP A 10 -4.96 -15.66 5.34
C ASP A 10 -4.45 -14.95 4.08
N LEU A 11 -3.97 -13.71 4.24
CA LEU A 11 -3.48 -12.89 3.14
C LEU A 11 -2.20 -13.46 2.52
N LEU A 12 -1.43 -14.31 3.22
CA LEU A 12 -0.20 -14.92 2.68
C LEU A 12 -0.46 -15.82 1.46
N ARG A 13 -1.71 -16.21 1.23
CA ARG A 13 -2.11 -17.01 0.06
C ARG A 13 -2.33 -16.16 -1.21
N LEU A 14 -2.25 -14.84 -1.11
CA LEU A 14 -2.36 -13.96 -2.27
C LEU A 14 -1.14 -14.12 -3.19
N SER A 15 -1.39 -14.12 -4.49
CA SER A 15 -0.36 -13.93 -5.50
C SER A 15 0.04 -12.45 -5.56
N ASP A 16 1.16 -12.15 -6.22
CA ASP A 16 1.64 -10.78 -6.45
C ASP A 16 0.55 -9.91 -7.12
N ALA A 17 -0.10 -10.44 -8.16
CA ALA A 17 -1.19 -9.75 -8.85
C ALA A 17 -2.43 -9.53 -7.96
N LEU A 18 -2.78 -10.48 -7.09
CA LEU A 18 -3.92 -10.32 -6.18
C LEU A 18 -3.61 -9.37 -5.03
N LEU A 19 -2.35 -9.31 -4.58
CA LEU A 19 -1.91 -8.33 -3.58
C LEU A 19 -1.98 -6.91 -4.15
N GLU A 20 -1.51 -6.71 -5.38
CA GLU A 20 -1.61 -5.42 -6.07
C GLU A 20 -3.09 -4.99 -6.25
N GLU A 21 -3.95 -5.89 -6.78
CA GLU A 21 -5.38 -5.62 -6.95
C GLU A 21 -6.05 -5.31 -5.60
N LEU A 22 -5.67 -5.99 -4.52
CA LEU A 22 -6.17 -5.72 -3.18
C LEU A 22 -5.79 -4.30 -2.73
N ILE A 23 -4.53 -3.90 -2.86
CA ILE A 23 -4.07 -2.56 -2.47
C ILE A 23 -4.77 -1.49 -3.30
N ALA A 24 -4.94 -1.71 -4.61
CA ALA A 24 -5.66 -0.80 -5.48
C ALA A 24 -7.12 -0.61 -5.04
N ARG A 25 -7.85 -1.71 -4.79
CA ARG A 25 -9.25 -1.67 -4.32
C ARG A 25 -9.37 -1.00 -2.95
N LEU A 26 -8.40 -1.21 -2.06
CA LEU A 26 -8.35 -0.51 -0.77
C LEU A 26 -8.14 0.99 -0.96
N ALA A 27 -7.22 1.40 -1.84
CA ALA A 27 -7.00 2.81 -2.14
C ALA A 27 -8.23 3.47 -2.76
N GLU A 28 -8.91 2.79 -3.70
CA GLU A 28 -10.16 3.26 -4.31
C GLU A 28 -11.26 3.46 -3.25
N ALA A 29 -11.46 2.46 -2.39
CA ALA A 29 -12.45 2.52 -1.32
C ALA A 29 -12.11 3.61 -0.29
N GLU A 30 -10.83 3.73 0.08
CA GLU A 30 -10.32 4.72 1.03
C GLU A 30 -10.58 6.15 0.57
N ILE A 31 -10.22 6.49 -0.67
CA ILE A 31 -10.47 7.86 -1.16
C ILE A 31 -11.96 8.12 -1.37
N ALA A 32 -12.74 7.09 -1.73
CA ALA A 32 -14.19 7.20 -1.89
C ALA A 32 -14.91 7.45 -0.56
N THR A 33 -14.52 6.80 0.54
CA THR A 33 -15.09 7.08 1.87
C THR A 33 -14.78 8.49 2.36
N HIS A 34 -13.72 9.11 1.82
CA HIS A 34 -13.33 10.50 2.11
C HIS A 34 -13.88 11.51 1.08
N GLY A 35 -14.84 11.10 0.23
CA GLY A 35 -15.55 12.00 -0.68
C GLY A 35 -14.85 12.28 -2.01
N HIS A 36 -13.84 11.51 -2.37
CA HIS A 36 -13.11 11.65 -3.63
C HIS A 36 -13.50 10.56 -4.64
N SER A 37 -13.26 10.83 -5.93
CA SER A 37 -13.57 9.86 -6.98
C SER A 37 -12.57 8.69 -6.96
N PRO A 38 -13.02 7.42 -6.96
CA PRO A 38 -12.12 6.27 -7.08
C PRO A 38 -11.35 6.25 -8.40
N ALA A 39 -11.80 7.01 -9.42
CA ALA A 39 -11.05 7.21 -10.66
C ALA A 39 -9.70 7.94 -10.46
N GLY A 40 -9.45 8.49 -9.27
CA GLY A 40 -8.14 8.99 -8.86
C GLY A 40 -7.10 7.89 -8.61
N VAL A 41 -7.46 6.60 -8.66
CA VAL A 41 -6.52 5.49 -8.52
C VAL A 41 -6.21 4.87 -9.88
N SER A 42 -4.93 4.67 -10.17
CA SER A 42 -4.41 4.00 -11.36
C SER A 42 -3.48 2.86 -10.95
N TRP A 43 -3.56 1.71 -11.61
CA TRP A 43 -2.72 0.53 -11.32
C TRP A 43 -2.59 -0.39 -12.54
N SER A 44 -1.58 -1.29 -12.56
CA SER A 44 -1.12 -1.99 -13.78
C SER A 44 -2.20 -2.84 -14.49
N GLY A 45 -3.23 -3.27 -13.79
CA GLY A 45 -4.40 -3.98 -14.36
C GLY A 45 -5.36 -3.09 -15.17
N SER A 46 -5.22 -1.76 -15.09
CA SER A 46 -6.15 -0.77 -15.66
C SER A 46 -5.56 0.07 -16.79
N ILE A 47 -4.23 0.18 -16.91
CA ILE A 47 -3.55 1.04 -17.90
C ILE A 47 -2.29 0.35 -18.42
N LYS A 48 -2.24 0.04 -19.73
CA LYS A 48 -1.02 -0.46 -20.41
C LYS A 48 -0.09 0.69 -20.79
N ALA A 49 0.42 1.44 -19.81
CA ALA A 49 1.47 2.42 -20.05
C ALA A 49 2.85 1.76 -19.90
N PRO A 50 3.92 2.31 -20.50
CA PRO A 50 5.29 1.90 -20.18
C PRO A 50 5.58 2.34 -18.74
N ASP A 51 5.23 1.51 -17.77
CA ASP A 51 5.31 1.88 -16.36
C ASP A 51 6.75 2.18 -15.96
N GLU A 52 6.92 3.26 -15.20
CA GLU A 52 8.15 3.58 -14.47
C GLU A 52 8.41 2.59 -13.29
N GLY A 53 7.75 1.42 -13.31
CA GLY A 53 7.77 0.40 -12.26
C GLY A 53 6.88 0.75 -11.06
N ILE A 54 5.80 1.50 -11.26
CA ILE A 54 4.84 1.90 -10.21
C ILE A 54 3.66 0.93 -10.22
N ASP A 55 3.36 0.30 -9.08
CA ASP A 55 2.25 -0.66 -9.00
C ASP A 55 0.89 0.03 -8.87
N ILE A 56 0.74 0.97 -7.92
CA ILE A 56 -0.50 1.75 -7.70
C ILE A 56 -0.16 3.23 -7.50
N HIS A 57 -0.91 4.10 -8.16
CA HIS A 57 -0.81 5.55 -8.04
C HIS A 57 -2.17 6.16 -7.68
N VAL A 58 -2.21 6.87 -6.55
CA VAL A 58 -3.37 7.64 -6.09
C VAL A 58 -3.12 9.12 -6.36
N GLN A 59 -4.07 9.76 -7.05
CA GLN A 59 -4.08 11.17 -7.37
C GLN A 59 -5.46 11.77 -7.07
N VAL A 60 -5.53 12.53 -5.99
CA VAL A 60 -6.74 13.24 -5.57
C VAL A 60 -6.55 14.74 -5.80
N ASN A 61 -7.53 15.39 -6.42
CA ASN A 61 -7.52 16.84 -6.62
C ASN A 61 -7.97 17.58 -5.34
N THR A 62 -7.11 17.58 -4.33
CA THR A 62 -7.31 18.26 -3.04
C THR A 62 -5.96 18.81 -2.55
N PRO A 63 -5.93 19.98 -1.85
CA PRO A 63 -4.69 20.49 -1.26
C PRO A 63 -4.16 19.59 -0.13
N GLU A 64 -5.05 18.92 0.60
CA GLU A 64 -4.71 18.07 1.74
C GLU A 64 -5.53 16.78 1.71
N LEU A 65 -4.89 15.67 2.07
CA LEU A 65 -5.50 14.37 2.25
C LEU A 65 -4.83 13.70 3.45
N ASP A 66 -5.62 13.33 4.44
CA ASP A 66 -5.21 12.43 5.52
C ASP A 66 -6.38 11.52 5.86
N THR A 67 -6.24 10.25 5.54
CA THR A 67 -7.25 9.23 5.79
C THR A 67 -6.87 8.30 6.96
N GLY A 68 -5.69 8.50 7.56
CA GLY A 68 -5.05 7.55 8.47
C GLY A 68 -4.34 6.36 7.80
N PHE A 69 -4.56 6.15 6.49
CA PHE A 69 -3.79 5.24 5.64
C PHE A 69 -3.08 5.99 4.50
N LEU A 70 -3.67 7.06 3.96
CA LEU A 70 -3.05 7.90 2.93
C LEU A 70 -2.86 9.32 3.46
N SER A 71 -1.61 9.76 3.57
CA SER A 71 -1.23 11.07 4.16
C SER A 71 -0.99 12.18 3.14
N ARG A 72 -1.07 11.89 1.83
CA ARG A 72 -0.83 12.85 0.74
C ARG A 72 -1.78 12.60 -0.43
N PRO A 73 -2.25 13.67 -1.12
CA PRO A 73 -3.16 13.54 -2.26
C PRO A 73 -2.52 12.88 -3.48
N ASN A 74 -1.19 12.92 -3.58
CA ASN A 74 -0.41 12.18 -4.57
C ASN A 74 0.42 11.12 -3.83
N THR A 75 0.03 9.84 -3.97
CA THR A 75 0.66 8.73 -3.26
C THR A 75 0.94 7.58 -4.22
N ILE A 76 2.18 7.10 -4.23
CA ILE A 76 2.55 5.83 -4.85
C ILE A 76 2.54 4.73 -3.79
N LEU A 77 1.90 3.60 -4.10
CA LEU A 77 2.02 2.36 -3.33
C LEU A 77 2.75 1.30 -4.15
N GLN A 78 3.80 0.71 -3.57
CA GLN A 78 4.54 -0.41 -4.14
C GLN A 78 4.17 -1.70 -3.41
N SER A 79 3.69 -2.69 -4.14
CA SER A 79 3.32 -4.02 -3.66
C SER A 79 4.53 -4.96 -3.65
N LYS A 80 4.74 -5.67 -2.54
CA LYS A 80 5.76 -6.72 -2.41
C LYS A 80 5.19 -7.92 -1.67
N LYS A 81 5.20 -9.07 -2.34
CA LYS A 81 4.79 -10.32 -1.69
C LYS A 81 5.79 -10.77 -0.62
N ASP A 82 7.07 -10.65 -0.92
CA ASP A 82 8.16 -11.10 -0.06
C ASP A 82 8.52 -10.07 1.03
N THR A 83 9.34 -10.50 1.99
CA THR A 83 9.86 -9.63 3.06
C THR A 83 10.77 -8.57 2.47
N MET A 84 10.75 -7.36 3.03
CA MET A 84 11.52 -6.23 2.56
C MET A 84 12.58 -5.80 3.59
N PRO A 85 13.62 -6.62 3.87
CA PRO A 85 14.72 -6.18 4.72
C PRO A 85 15.44 -4.97 4.10
N LYS A 86 16.26 -4.28 4.91
CA LYS A 86 16.99 -3.06 4.50
C LYS A 86 17.64 -3.16 3.11
N SER A 87 18.33 -4.26 2.82
CA SER A 87 19.00 -4.46 1.53
C SER A 87 18.03 -4.58 0.35
N ALA A 88 16.86 -5.20 0.55
CA ALA A 88 15.81 -5.29 -0.46
C ALA A 88 15.16 -3.93 -0.70
N ILE A 89 14.87 -3.17 0.37
CA ILE A 89 14.36 -1.79 0.26
C ILE A 89 15.32 -0.92 -0.54
N SER A 90 16.62 -0.97 -0.24
CA SER A 90 17.61 -0.18 -0.98
C SER A 90 17.65 -0.55 -2.46
N LYS A 91 17.61 -1.84 -2.80
CA LYS A 91 17.58 -2.31 -4.20
C LYS A 91 16.29 -1.93 -4.93
N GLU A 92 15.18 -1.89 -4.21
CA GLU A 92 13.89 -1.51 -4.78
C GLU A 92 13.85 -0.02 -5.10
N MET A 93 14.24 0.80 -4.12
CA MET A 93 14.18 2.26 -4.26
C MET A 93 15.32 2.83 -5.09
N GLN A 94 16.43 2.12 -5.23
CA GLN A 94 17.61 2.58 -5.95
C GLN A 94 18.03 1.61 -7.04
N LYS A 95 18.31 2.14 -8.23
CA LYS A 95 18.93 1.42 -9.33
C LYS A 95 20.31 2.02 -9.61
N ASP A 96 21.34 1.18 -9.56
CA ASP A 96 22.75 1.58 -9.78
C ASP A 96 23.19 2.77 -8.88
N GLY A 97 22.73 2.76 -7.62
CA GLY A 97 23.04 3.80 -6.62
C GLY A 97 22.29 5.12 -6.82
N LYS A 98 21.41 5.21 -7.82
CA LYS A 98 20.52 6.36 -8.04
C LYS A 98 19.11 6.04 -7.59
N LEU A 99 18.45 7.01 -6.95
CA LEU A 99 17.05 6.89 -6.58
C LEU A 99 16.19 6.67 -7.84
N ASN A 100 15.18 5.80 -7.75
CA ASN A 100 14.19 5.61 -8.81
C ASN A 100 13.52 6.96 -9.15
N ALA A 101 13.37 7.24 -10.45
CA ALA A 101 12.82 8.50 -10.95
C ALA A 101 11.40 8.76 -10.43
N ALA A 102 10.55 7.74 -10.31
CA ALA A 102 9.21 7.87 -9.76
C ALA A 102 9.23 8.38 -8.30
N ILE A 103 10.15 7.86 -7.47
CA ILE A 103 10.30 8.26 -6.07
C ILE A 103 10.89 9.67 -5.97
N SER A 104 11.88 10.00 -6.81
CA SER A 104 12.42 11.36 -6.91
C SER A 104 11.35 12.38 -7.34
N ASN A 105 10.49 12.00 -8.28
CA ASN A 105 9.35 12.82 -8.71
C ASN A 105 8.34 13.00 -7.57
N GLN A 106 8.03 11.95 -6.80
CA GLN A 106 7.20 12.09 -5.59
C GLN A 106 7.81 13.07 -4.59
N ALA A 107 9.13 13.00 -4.36
CA ALA A 107 9.81 13.95 -3.49
C ALA A 107 9.71 15.38 -4.00
N LYS A 108 9.90 15.60 -5.31
CA LYS A 108 9.79 16.92 -5.94
C LYS A 108 8.42 17.57 -5.79
N ILE A 109 7.34 16.78 -5.79
CA ILE A 109 5.97 17.29 -5.67
C ILE A 109 5.43 17.26 -4.22
N GLY A 110 6.25 16.86 -3.24
CA GLY A 110 5.82 16.71 -1.85
C GLY A 110 4.82 15.57 -1.63
N GLY A 111 4.84 14.56 -2.50
CA GLY A 111 3.95 13.40 -2.46
C GLY A 111 4.37 12.34 -1.44
N SER A 112 3.77 11.16 -1.57
CA SER A 112 4.01 10.02 -0.69
C SER A 112 4.46 8.80 -1.46
N TYR A 113 5.32 8.01 -0.83
CA TYR A 113 5.72 6.69 -1.29
C TYR A 113 5.57 5.68 -0.15
N ILE A 114 4.68 4.72 -0.35
CA ILE A 114 4.36 3.69 0.64
C ILE A 114 4.76 2.33 0.06
N MET A 115 5.56 1.58 0.81
CA MET A 115 5.87 0.19 0.47
C MET A 115 5.00 -0.76 1.28
N VAL A 116 4.31 -1.68 0.60
CA VAL A 116 3.43 -2.67 1.22
C VAL A 116 4.07 -4.05 1.07
N SER A 117 4.49 -4.66 2.18
CA SER A 117 5.03 -6.02 2.20
C SER A 117 4.06 -6.99 2.86
N LEU A 118 3.69 -8.04 2.11
CA LEU A 118 2.76 -9.07 2.60
C LEU A 118 3.44 -10.09 3.52
N ALA A 119 4.70 -10.43 3.30
CA ALA A 119 5.40 -11.39 4.15
C ALA A 119 5.92 -10.75 5.46
N ASP A 120 6.23 -9.45 5.48
CA ASP A 120 6.59 -8.76 6.72
C ASP A 120 5.39 -8.69 7.69
N ASP A 121 5.69 -8.86 8.97
CA ASP A 121 4.80 -8.63 10.11
C ASP A 121 5.65 -7.96 11.19
N CYS A 122 5.72 -6.64 11.12
CA CYS A 122 6.75 -5.87 11.80
C CYS A 122 6.35 -5.57 13.25
N SER A 123 7.27 -5.85 14.18
CA SER A 123 7.27 -5.16 15.46
C SER A 123 7.59 -3.66 15.26
N PRO A 124 7.30 -2.78 16.24
CA PRO A 124 7.62 -1.35 16.11
C PRO A 124 9.10 -1.06 15.77
N PRO A 125 10.10 -1.74 16.36
CA PRO A 125 11.50 -1.61 15.93
C PRO A 125 11.72 -2.03 14.48
N MET A 126 11.14 -3.15 14.03
CA MET A 126 11.26 -3.60 12.65
C MET A 126 10.67 -2.58 11.67
N LYS A 127 9.49 -2.01 11.97
CA LYS A 127 8.87 -0.96 11.14
C LYS A 127 9.78 0.27 11.07
N LYS A 128 10.37 0.68 12.22
CA LYS A 128 11.35 1.76 12.25
C LYS A 128 12.55 1.46 11.34
N ASP A 129 13.09 0.26 11.38
CA ASP A 129 14.21 -0.14 10.52
C ASP A 129 13.87 -0.10 9.03
N ARG A 130 12.64 -0.48 8.65
CA ARG A 130 12.14 -0.36 7.27
C ARG A 130 12.09 1.11 6.84
N LEU A 131 11.51 1.98 7.67
CA LEU A 131 11.43 3.41 7.39
C LEU A 131 12.81 4.08 7.33
N ASP A 132 13.73 3.71 8.22
CA ASP A 132 15.09 4.23 8.22
C ASP A 132 15.86 3.77 6.98
N ALA A 133 15.61 2.56 6.47
CA ALA A 133 16.12 2.12 5.18
C ALA A 133 15.57 2.93 4.00
N MET A 134 14.27 3.26 4.01
CA MET A 134 13.66 4.10 2.98
C MET A 134 14.22 5.52 3.00
N ARG A 135 14.39 6.11 4.20
CA ARG A 135 15.01 7.42 4.39
C ARG A 135 16.46 7.44 3.89
N ALA A 136 17.23 6.39 4.18
CA ALA A 136 18.58 6.26 3.68
C ALA A 136 18.62 6.18 2.14
N ALA A 137 17.62 5.54 1.51
CA ALA A 137 17.55 5.43 0.06
C ALA A 137 17.32 6.79 -0.64
N VAL A 138 16.56 7.69 -0.02
CA VAL A 138 16.29 9.05 -0.56
C VAL A 138 17.31 10.10 -0.14
N ALA A 139 18.29 9.76 0.70
CA ALA A 139 19.16 10.74 1.37
C ALA A 139 19.95 11.66 0.42
N ASN A 140 20.22 11.23 -0.81
CA ASN A 140 20.95 12.00 -1.82
C ASN A 140 20.03 12.81 -2.76
N ASP A 141 18.71 12.71 -2.62
CA ASP A 141 17.77 13.48 -3.42
C ASP A 141 17.67 14.93 -2.90
N PRO A 142 17.68 15.95 -3.78
CA PRO A 142 17.56 17.34 -3.35
C PRO A 142 16.24 17.66 -2.63
N ASN A 143 15.19 16.86 -2.83
CA ASN A 143 13.87 17.02 -2.22
C ASN A 143 13.59 15.96 -1.13
N LYS A 144 14.61 15.29 -0.60
CA LYS A 144 14.49 14.20 0.37
C LYS A 144 13.60 14.48 1.58
N ASP A 145 13.49 15.75 2.01
CA ASP A 145 12.71 16.14 3.20
C ASP A 145 11.24 16.47 2.87
N GLN A 146 10.86 16.48 1.59
CA GLN A 146 9.50 16.79 1.13
C GLN A 146 8.64 15.54 0.95
N ILE A 147 9.25 14.37 0.74
CA ILE A 147 8.52 13.11 0.54
C ILE A 147 8.00 12.54 1.86
N HIS A 148 6.75 12.09 1.86
CA HIS A 148 6.22 11.24 2.94
C HIS A 148 6.56 9.77 2.64
N LEU A 149 7.15 9.07 3.60
CA LEU A 149 7.48 7.65 3.49
C LEU A 149 6.72 6.85 4.56
N ASP A 150 6.03 5.79 4.16
CA ASP A 150 5.47 4.81 5.10
C ASP A 150 5.71 3.36 4.63
N PHE A 151 5.56 2.42 5.56
CA PHE A 151 5.70 1.00 5.34
C PHE A 151 4.51 0.26 5.94
N PHE A 152 3.79 -0.47 5.10
CA PHE A 152 2.66 -1.31 5.49
C PHE A 152 3.09 -2.77 5.47
N ASP A 153 2.98 -3.41 6.62
CA ASP A 153 3.15 -4.85 6.75
C ASP A 153 1.78 -5.56 6.64
N ARG A 154 1.78 -6.89 6.74
CA ARG A 154 0.57 -7.70 6.69
C ARG A 154 -0.47 -7.30 7.76
N SER A 155 -0.01 -6.91 8.94
CA SER A 155 -0.87 -6.50 10.04
C SER A 155 -1.58 -5.17 9.74
N LYS A 156 -0.87 -4.18 9.19
CA LYS A 156 -1.44 -2.90 8.74
C LYS A 156 -2.38 -3.09 7.56
N LEU A 157 -2.07 -4.01 6.63
CA LEU A 157 -2.97 -4.36 5.53
C LEU A 157 -4.27 -4.98 6.04
N ALA A 158 -4.20 -5.92 6.99
CA ALA A 158 -5.39 -6.48 7.63
C ALA A 158 -6.22 -5.42 8.36
N GLN A 159 -5.57 -4.44 9.01
CA GLN A 159 -6.25 -3.30 9.63
C GLN A 159 -7.01 -2.46 8.58
N TRP A 160 -6.39 -2.21 7.42
CA TRP A 160 -6.99 -1.44 6.33
C TRP A 160 -8.21 -2.17 5.74
N ILE A 161 -8.09 -3.48 5.48
CA ILE A 161 -9.19 -4.31 4.95
C ILE A 161 -10.43 -4.26 5.84
N ARG A 162 -10.26 -4.27 7.17
CA ARG A 162 -11.38 -4.22 8.12
C ARG A 162 -12.19 -2.92 8.06
N GLN A 163 -11.64 -1.84 7.49
CA GLN A 163 -12.38 -0.60 7.29
C GLN A 163 -13.32 -0.66 6.08
N HIS A 164 -13.11 -1.61 5.16
CA HIS A 164 -13.78 -1.67 3.86
C HIS A 164 -14.44 -3.02 3.63
N ALA A 165 -15.64 -3.21 4.17
CA ALA A 165 -16.36 -4.49 4.15
C ALA A 165 -16.55 -5.07 2.72
N SER A 166 -16.77 -4.24 1.71
CA SER A 166 -16.89 -4.69 0.32
C SER A 166 -15.58 -5.29 -0.21
N VAL A 167 -14.44 -4.68 0.09
CA VAL A 167 -13.11 -5.17 -0.29
C VAL A 167 -12.76 -6.43 0.51
N LEU A 168 -13.12 -6.48 1.79
CA LEU A 168 -12.98 -7.66 2.65
C LEU A 168 -13.72 -8.87 2.06
N LEU A 169 -14.99 -8.72 1.71
CA LEU A 169 -15.78 -9.80 1.11
C LEU A 169 -15.19 -10.26 -0.22
N TRP A 170 -14.72 -9.31 -1.05
CA TRP A 170 -14.05 -9.62 -2.30
C TRP A 170 -12.79 -10.48 -2.08
N VAL A 171 -11.89 -10.09 -1.18
CA VAL A 171 -10.65 -10.84 -0.94
C VAL A 171 -10.94 -12.22 -0.33
N LYS A 172 -11.94 -12.34 0.55
CA LYS A 172 -12.40 -13.66 1.05
C LYS A 172 -12.83 -14.58 -0.10
N GLY A 173 -13.62 -14.04 -1.05
CA GLY A 173 -14.02 -14.76 -2.26
C GLY A 173 -12.83 -15.22 -3.10
N LYS A 174 -11.83 -14.34 -3.32
CA LYS A 174 -10.59 -14.70 -4.02
C LYS A 174 -9.77 -15.76 -3.29
N LEU A 175 -9.85 -15.79 -1.97
CA LEU A 175 -9.20 -16.77 -1.10
C LEU A 175 -10.02 -18.07 -0.93
N GLY A 176 -11.16 -18.22 -1.61
CA GLY A 176 -12.02 -19.39 -1.50
C GLY A 176 -12.70 -19.54 -0.14
N GLN A 177 -12.73 -18.47 0.67
CA GLN A 177 -13.43 -18.45 1.95
C GLN A 177 -14.91 -18.11 1.70
N GLY A 178 -15.80 -19.04 2.03
CA GLY A 178 -17.24 -18.84 1.87
C GLY A 178 -17.81 -17.72 2.74
N TYR A 179 -19.06 -17.32 2.45
CA TYR A 179 -19.77 -16.22 3.10
C TYR A 179 -20.69 -16.65 4.26
N SER A 180 -20.36 -17.75 4.95
CA SER A 180 -21.19 -18.29 6.04
C SER A 180 -20.82 -17.67 7.40
N GLY A 181 -21.70 -17.84 8.39
CA GLY A 181 -21.42 -17.44 9.77
C GLY A 181 -21.57 -15.95 10.05
N TRP A 182 -22.55 -15.27 9.43
CA TRP A 182 -22.95 -13.93 9.85
C TRP A 182 -23.42 -13.96 11.31
N GLN A 183 -22.93 -13.01 12.10
CA GLN A 183 -23.32 -12.77 13.49
C GLN A 183 -23.32 -11.25 13.72
N PRO A 184 -24.21 -10.72 14.58
CA PRO A 184 -24.15 -9.32 14.99
C PRO A 184 -22.91 -9.05 15.87
N TYR A 185 -22.50 -7.78 15.98
CA TYR A 185 -21.37 -7.39 16.82
C TYR A 185 -21.63 -7.75 18.29
N GLY A 186 -20.75 -8.55 18.90
CA GLY A 186 -20.82 -8.97 20.30
C GLY A 186 -21.64 -10.25 20.58
N ALA A 187 -21.99 -11.03 19.56
CA ALA A 187 -22.57 -12.37 19.71
C ALA A 187 -21.58 -13.43 20.18
#